data_AF-A0A0B3AR89-F1
#
_entry.id   AF-A0A0B3AR89-F1
#
_cell.length_a   1.000
_cell.length_b   1.000
_cell.length_c   1.000
_cell.angle_alpha   90.00
_cell.angle_beta   90.00
_cell.angle_gamma   90.00
#
_symmetry.space_group_name_H-M   'P 1'
#
loop_
_entity.id
_entity.type
_entity.pdbx_description
1 polymer ?
#
loop_
_entity_poly.entity_id
_entity_poly.type
_entity_poly.pdbx_seq_one_letter_code
_entity_poly.pdbx_strand_id
1 'polypeptide(L)' 'MDTTTVKIHQSTKEDLDELRQDYETYDDVINKLISEVKKKNLVKELIEGYKSNAKRDKQMVKEWDHTSEDWE' A
#
# COMPACT_ATOMS: atom_id res chain seq x y z
N MET A 1 3.34 6.85 20.62
CA MET A 1 3.90 5.94 19.61
C MET A 1 3.71 4.55 20.14
N ASP A 2 2.99 3.71 19.40
CA ASP A 2 2.77 2.32 19.81
C ASP A 2 3.99 1.49 19.40
N THR A 3 4.63 0.85 20.38
CA THR A 3 5.78 -0.04 20.14
C THR A 3 5.28 -1.46 20.00
N THR A 4 5.70 -2.14 18.93
CA THR A 4 5.39 -3.55 18.69
C THR A 4 6.68 -4.34 18.56
N THR A 5 6.76 -5.50 19.21
CA THR A 5 7.92 -6.41 19.10
C THR A 5 7.66 -7.47 18.05
N VAL A 6 8.56 -7.60 17.07
CA VAL A 6 8.49 -8.61 16.02
C VAL A 6 9.63 -9.61 16.20
N LYS A 7 9.32 -10.91 16.12
CA LYS A 7 10.33 -11.96 16.09
C LYS A 7 10.72 -12.24 14.64
N ILE A 8 12.01 -12.18 14.35
CA ILE A 8 12.58 -12.48 13.03
C ILE A 8 13.63 -13.57 13.14
N HIS A 9 13.96 -14.18 12.01
CA HIS A 9 15.06 -15.14 11.94
C HIS A 9 16.41 -14.44 12.16
N GLN A 10 17.39 -15.16 12.72
CA GLN A 10 18.72 -14.60 13.00
C GLN A 10 19.41 -14.08 11.73
N SER A 11 19.30 -14.81 10.63
CA SER A 11 19.84 -14.36 9.33
C SER A 11 19.24 -13.02 8.89
N THR A 12 17.93 -12.81 9.09
CA THR A 12 17.28 -11.55 8.75
C THR A 12 17.76 -10.40 9.63
N LYS A 13 18.17 -10.67 10.87
CA LYS A 13 18.79 -9.67 11.73
C LYS A 13 20.18 -9.30 11.20
N GLU A 14 20.97 -10.29 10.76
CA GLU A 14 22.28 -10.06 10.17
C GLU A 14 22.16 -9.23 8.88
N ASP A 15 21.19 -9.55 8.01
CA ASP A 15 20.90 -8.73 6.83
C ASP A 15 20.53 -7.27 7.21
N LEU A 16 19.77 -7.08 8.30
CA LEU A 16 19.44 -5.75 8.81
C LEU A 16 20.66 -5.02 9.38
N ASP A 17 21.58 -5.74 10.01
CA ASP A 17 22.83 -5.18 10.53
C ASP A 17 23.74 -4.70 9.40
N GLU A 18 23.78 -5.43 8.27
CA GLU A 18 24.54 -5.01 7.07
C GLU A 18 23.95 -3.77 6.39
N LEU A 19 22.62 -3.61 6.44
CA LEU A 19 21.92 -2.46 5.86
C LEU A 19 21.98 -1.20 6.72
N ARG A 20 22.23 -1.35 8.02
CA ARG A 20 22.18 -0.26 9.00
C ARG A 20 23.48 0.53 9.00
N GLN A 21 23.39 1.86 8.94
CA GLN A 21 24.54 2.72 9.18
C GLN A 21 24.73 2.96 10.69
N ASP A 22 25.96 3.28 11.13
CA ASP A 22 26.32 3.37 12.55
C ASP A 22 25.45 4.34 13.39
N TYR A 23 24.82 5.33 12.75
CA TYR A 23 23.97 6.33 13.40
C TYR A 23 22.47 6.02 13.32
N GLU A 24 22.07 4.90 12.70
CA GLU A 24 20.67 4.55 12.47
C GLU A 24 20.17 3.52 13.47
N THR A 25 18.89 3.63 13.83
CA THR A 25 18.20 2.59 14.59
C THR A 25 17.61 1.53 13.65
N TYR A 26 17.26 0.35 14.18
CA TYR A 26 16.54 -0.65 13.39
C TYR A 26 15.20 -0.11 12.87
N ASP A 27 14.51 0.73 13.65
CA ASP A 27 13.25 1.33 13.24
C ASP A 27 13.43 2.24 12.02
N ASP A 28 14.55 2.98 11.94
CA ASP A 28 14.87 3.83 10.79
C ASP A 28 15.06 2.99 9.52
N VAL A 29 15.84 1.91 9.63
CA VAL A 29 16.11 0.98 8.52
C VAL A 29 14.83 0.28 8.06
N ILE A 30 14.03 -0.23 9.01
CA ILE A 30 12.76 -0.89 8.72
C ILE A 30 11.79 0.09 8.02
N ASN A 31 11.68 1.32 8.50
CA ASN A 31 10.81 2.34 7.89
C ASN A 31 11.26 2.72 6.48
N LYS A 32 12.56 2.78 6.22
CA LYS A 32 13.11 2.98 4.86
C LYS A 32 12.72 1.83 3.94
N LEU A 33 12.96 0.59 4.36
CA LEU A 33 12.60 -0.61 3.59
C LEU A 33 11.10 -0.67 3.27
N ILE A 34 10.24 -0.39 4.27
CA ILE A 34 8.79 -0.31 4.08
C ILE A 34 8.44 0.76 3.04
N SER A 35 9.06 1.94 3.12
CA SER A 35 8.81 3.04 2.20
C SER A 35 9.22 2.71 0.76
N GLU A 36 10.33 2.00 0.57
CA GLU A 36 10.75 1.53 -0.74
C GLU A 36 9.80 0.49 -1.34
N VAL A 37 9.37 -0.48 -0.54
CA VAL A 37 8.39 -1.49 -0.98
C VAL A 37 7.06 -0.84 -1.35
N LYS A 38 6.57 0.11 -0.53
CA LYS A 38 5.37 0.90 -0.83
C LYS A 38 5.51 1.65 -2.15
N LYS A 39 6.64 2.32 -2.40
CA LYS A 39 6.89 3.02 -3.67
C LYS A 39 6.89 2.06 -4.86
N LYS A 40 7.52 0.89 -4.73
CA LYS A 40 7.54 -0.13 -5.80
C LYS A 40 6.14 -0.65 -6.15
N ASN A 41 5.29 -0.82 -5.14
CA ASN A 41 3.92 -1.31 -5.32
C ASN A 41 2.91 -0.22 -5.67
N LEU A 42 3.25 1.06 -5.48
CA LEU A 42 2.35 2.20 -5.68
C LEU A 42 1.69 2.20 -7.06
N VAL A 43 2.46 1.94 -8.13
CA VAL A 43 1.91 1.93 -9.50
C VAL A 43 0.86 0.84 -9.66
N LYS A 44 1.10 -0.35 -9.10
CA LYS A 44 0.16 -1.46 -9.15
C LYS A 44 -1.11 -1.14 -8.36
N GLU A 45 -0.95 -0.64 -7.14
CA GLU A 45 -2.05 -0.23 -6.27
C GLU A 45 -2.90 0.88 -6.91
N LEU A 46 -2.28 1.85 -7.57
CA LEU A 46 -3.00 2.91 -8.31
C LEU A 46 -3.79 2.34 -9.49
N ILE A 47 -3.19 1.43 -10.29
CA ILE A 47 -3.88 0.79 -11.41
C ILE A 47 -5.10 -0.01 -10.90
N GLU A 48 -4.94 -0.78 -9.83
CA GLU A 48 -6.03 -1.54 -9.23
C GLU A 48 -7.12 -0.62 -8.66
N GLY A 49 -6.73 0.48 -8.00
CA GLY A 49 -7.64 1.50 -7.49
C GLY A 49 -8.46 2.15 -8.60
N TYR A 50 -7.82 2.60 -9.69
CA TYR A 50 -8.53 3.18 -10.83
C TYR A 50 -9.46 2.18 -11.52
N LYS A 51 -9.06 0.91 -11.66
CA LYS A 51 -9.95 -0.15 -12.20
C LYS A 51 -11.16 -0.39 -11.32
N SER A 52 -10.95 -0.46 -10.00
CA SER A 52 -12.03 -0.62 -9.03
C SER A 52 -13.02 0.54 -9.08
N ASN A 53 -12.49 1.77 -9.10
CA ASN A 53 -13.31 2.98 -9.21
C ASN A 53 -14.06 3.03 -10.54
N ALA A 54 -13.41 2.75 -11.67
CA ALA A 54 -14.08 2.74 -12.97
C ALA A 54 -15.24 1.73 -13.03
N LYS A 55 -15.11 0.58 -12.38
CA LYS A 55 -16.20 -0.40 -12.27
C LYS A 55 -17.38 0.16 -11.46
N ARG A 56 -17.08 0.80 -10.32
CA ARG A 56 -18.08 1.43 -9.46
C ARG A 56 -18.76 2.62 -10.15
N ASP A 57 -17.99 3.47 -10.81
CA ASP A 57 -18.48 4.64 -11.52
C ASP A 57 -19.36 4.23 -12.70
N LYS A 58 -18.98 3.17 -13.45
CA LYS A 58 -19.83 2.60 -14.51
C LYS A 58 -21.13 2.01 -13.98
N GLN A 59 -21.10 1.39 -12.80
CA GLN A 59 -22.31 0.87 -12.17
C GLN A 59 -23.22 2.02 -11.72
N MET A 60 -22.65 3.06 -11.11
CA MET A 60 -23.38 4.24 -10.70
C MET A 60 -24.04 4.93 -11.91
N VAL A 61 -23.29 5.18 -12.99
CA VAL A 61 -23.85 5.78 -14.23
C VAL A 61 -25.03 4.96 -14.76
N LYS A 62 -24.93 3.62 -14.80
CA LYS A 62 -26.06 2.77 -15.21
C LYS A 62 -27.28 2.91 -14.31
N GLU A 63 -27.10 3.04 -12.99
CA GLU A 63 -28.19 3.22 -12.05
C GLU A 63 -28.89 4.58 -12.27
N TRP A 64 -28.12 5.64 -12.58
CA TRP A 64 -28.67 6.96 -12.92
C TRP A 64 -29.38 6.98 -14.28
N ASP A 65 -28.79 6.37 -15.32
CA ASP A 65 -29.40 6.27 -16.64
C ASP A 65 -30.76 5.54 -16.57
N HIS A 66 -30.83 4.44 -15.82
CA HIS A 66 -32.08 3.68 -15.67
C HIS A 66 -33.17 4.47 -14.92
N THR A 67 -32.77 5.29 -13.95
CA THR A 67 -33.72 6.16 -13.24
C THR A 67 -34.21 7.30 -14.13
N SER A 68 -33.43 7.73 -15.14
CA SER A 68 -33.84 8.79 -16.07
C SER A 68 -34.84 8.34 -17.14
N GLU A 69 -34.89 7.05 -17.45
CA GLU A 69 -35.86 6.46 -18.40
C GLU A 69 -37.27 6.30 -17.77
N ASP A 70 -37.39 6.24 -16.44
CA ASP A 70 -38.66 6.05 -15.73
C ASP A 70 -39.50 7.35 -15.55
N TRP A 71 -39.00 8.52 -15.99
CA TRP A 71 -39.70 9.81 -15.90
C TRP A 71 -40.25 10.35 -17.24
N GLU A 72 -40.11 9.61 -18.34
CA GLU A 72 -40.78 9.90 -19.64
C GLU A 72 -42.05 9.05 -19.84
#